data_AF-E3MEY1-F1
#
_entry.id   AF-E3MEY1-F1
#
_cell.length_a   1.000
_cell.length_b   1.000
_cell.length_c   1.000
_cell.angle_alpha   90.00
_cell.angle_beta   90.00
_cell.angle_gamma   90.00
#
_symmetry.space_group_name_H-M   'P 1'
#
loop_
_entity.id
_entity.type
_entity.pdbx_description
1 polymer ?
#
loop_
_entity_poly.entity_id
_entity_poly.type
_entity_poly.pdbx_seq_one_letter_code
_entity_poly.pdbx_strand_id
1 'polypeptide(L)'
;MPSWNHLPVEIKQHVVKKLDFMSRHSLRNTSYCDRLIVNSTSIILPRVRFGYKNGRCLILIYTGIDKFLRIEFEIQKNGTLVHKSENSWASKDTSKKLMSPSDPFPVAIQVLKSVLAHKSILINAMEWEFSLKDLDKKVQNSVIKLLGGAKFRVIEMVPTLLTWNCLVDFSESVAHDEDLKSIRRLRMYAAIKYCNPVSAYEKTQFVRGKHLYDTILDMALPSNITEKFQNCLMEHSENSPDDLLQKLMMFHKSHPVGTARELLDETLVCWSRKSECGRWVYVMDVKYEERRNAPFETIQCGLGPFCRRCSDPFDYWYYHDLPRRILNENFLDEIIINRNDTEVREILPILYAREEKEKRSILSNGVRRELEVSSWGFKRDTFSIDKKKRKKKYTEDIKKAEVVKLTPEDTICEKQDISGILQSIVTAIVFPISVSFIFYVIISLF
;
A
#
# COMPACT_ATOMS: atom_id res chain seq x y z
N MET A 1 5.15 49.74 10.96
CA MET A 1 5.63 48.40 10.56
C MET A 1 4.60 47.77 9.64
N PRO A 2 5.01 47.18 8.49
CA PRO A 2 4.10 46.31 7.74
C PRO A 2 3.69 45.14 8.63
N SER A 3 2.38 44.86 8.66
CA SER A 3 1.77 43.78 9.45
C SER A 3 1.12 42.81 8.50
N TRP A 4 1.04 41.53 8.89
CA TRP A 4 0.36 40.47 8.13
C TRP A 4 -0.99 40.94 7.58
N ASN A 5 -1.77 41.67 8.39
CA ASN A 5 -3.09 42.14 8.01
C ASN A 5 -3.07 43.08 6.80
N HIS A 6 -2.00 43.86 6.62
CA HIS A 6 -1.84 44.82 5.51
C HIS A 6 -1.35 44.18 4.21
N LEU A 7 -0.99 42.88 4.20
CA LEU A 7 -0.60 42.21 2.97
C LEU A 7 -1.83 41.94 2.08
N PRO A 8 -1.71 42.15 0.75
CA PRO A 8 -2.72 41.73 -0.23
C PRO A 8 -3.06 40.24 -0.13
N VAL A 9 -4.28 39.89 -0.51
CA VAL A 9 -4.78 38.50 -0.44
C VAL A 9 -3.92 37.56 -1.29
N GLU A 10 -3.44 38.03 -2.44
CA GLU A 10 -2.64 37.27 -3.39
C GLU A 10 -1.29 36.86 -2.76
N ILE A 11 -0.66 37.77 -2.01
CA ILE A 11 0.58 37.50 -1.29
C ILE A 11 0.32 36.48 -0.17
N LYS A 12 -0.76 36.65 0.59
CA LYS A 12 -1.12 35.71 1.66
C LYS A 12 -1.41 34.32 1.11
N GLN A 13 -2.13 34.21 0.00
CA GLN A 13 -2.36 32.93 -0.69
C GLN A 13 -1.04 32.31 -1.17
N HIS A 14 -0.10 33.11 -1.69
CA HIS A 14 1.22 32.61 -2.09
C HIS A 14 2.01 32.05 -0.90
N VAL A 15 1.92 32.69 0.28
CA VAL A 15 2.50 32.16 1.52
C VAL A 15 1.80 30.86 1.92
N VAL A 16 0.47 30.84 1.95
CA VAL A 16 -0.31 29.64 2.31
C VAL A 16 0.02 28.45 1.40
N LYS A 17 0.24 28.66 0.10
CA LYS A 17 0.64 27.60 -0.84
C LYS A 17 1.95 26.91 -0.43
N LYS A 18 2.83 27.59 0.29
CA LYS A 18 4.12 27.06 0.75
C LYS A 18 4.08 26.47 2.16
N LEU A 19 3.01 26.70 2.92
CA LEU A 19 2.84 26.12 4.24
C LEU A 19 2.51 24.63 4.14
N ASP A 20 3.10 23.85 5.04
CA ASP A 20 2.71 22.47 5.27
C ASP A 20 1.26 22.37 5.77
N PHE A 21 0.68 21.18 5.68
CA PHE A 21 -0.71 20.94 6.03
C PHE A 21 -1.06 21.42 7.46
N MET A 22 -0.14 21.23 8.40
CA MET A 22 -0.37 21.57 9.80
C MET A 22 -0.27 23.07 10.03
N SER A 23 0.73 23.74 9.47
CA SER A 23 0.85 25.20 9.50
C SER A 23 -0.38 25.87 8.87
N ARG A 24 -0.94 25.31 7.79
CA ARG A 24 -2.20 25.79 7.21
C ARG A 24 -3.37 25.61 8.18
N HIS A 25 -3.47 24.46 8.83
CA HIS A 25 -4.53 24.21 9.81
C HIS A 25 -4.43 25.15 11.01
N SER A 26 -3.22 25.46 11.50
CA SER A 26 -2.97 26.49 12.53
C SER A 26 -3.47 27.86 12.07
N LEU A 27 -2.99 28.32 10.91
CA LEU A 27 -3.32 29.64 10.37
C LEU A 27 -4.83 29.81 10.14
N ARG A 28 -5.51 28.75 9.67
CA ARG A 28 -6.97 28.72 9.49
C ARG A 28 -7.75 29.03 10.78
N ASN A 29 -7.14 28.78 11.94
CA ASN A 29 -7.75 28.98 13.25
C ASN A 29 -7.32 30.30 13.91
N THR A 30 -6.48 31.12 13.27
CA THR A 30 -5.99 32.39 13.83
C THR A 30 -7.01 33.53 13.71
N SER A 31 -7.63 33.70 12.55
CA SER A 31 -8.64 34.74 12.31
C SER A 31 -9.66 34.33 11.25
N TYR A 32 -10.76 35.07 11.12
CA TYR A 32 -11.73 34.85 10.05
C TYR A 32 -11.12 35.07 8.66
N CYS A 33 -10.33 36.13 8.48
CA CYS A 33 -9.66 36.43 7.22
C CYS A 33 -8.67 35.32 6.82
N ASP A 34 -7.86 34.85 7.76
CA ASP A 34 -6.92 33.75 7.51
C ASP A 34 -7.64 32.45 7.14
N ARG A 35 -8.77 32.18 7.80
CA ARG A 35 -9.63 31.04 7.45
C ARG A 35 -10.12 31.11 6.01
N LEU A 36 -10.58 32.27 5.55
CA LEU A 36 -11.01 32.45 4.16
C LEU A 36 -9.86 32.21 3.18
N ILE A 37 -8.68 32.77 3.47
CA ILE A 37 -7.48 32.61 2.63
C ILE A 37 -7.06 31.15 2.55
N VAL A 38 -6.96 30.44 3.69
CA VAL A 38 -6.62 29.02 3.72
C VAL A 38 -7.68 28.19 3.00
N ASN A 39 -8.97 28.44 3.24
CA ASN A 39 -10.05 27.70 2.59
C ASN A 39 -10.14 27.97 1.08
N SER A 40 -9.63 29.11 0.60
CA SER A 40 -9.54 29.44 -0.83
C SER A 40 -8.31 28.83 -1.52
N THR A 41 -7.36 28.28 -0.76
CA THR A 41 -6.11 27.76 -1.29
C THR A 41 -6.12 26.23 -1.24
N SER A 42 -5.99 25.57 -2.40
CA SER A 42 -5.97 24.12 -2.46
C SER A 42 -4.70 23.51 -1.87
N ILE A 43 -4.82 22.30 -1.32
CA ILE A 43 -3.72 21.43 -0.92
C ILE A 43 -3.98 20.02 -1.42
N ILE A 44 -2.91 19.35 -1.84
CA ILE A 44 -2.92 17.94 -2.19
C ILE A 44 -2.21 17.17 -1.08
N LEU A 45 -2.87 16.16 -0.54
CA LEU A 45 -2.30 15.23 0.43
C LEU A 45 -1.93 13.92 -0.28
N PRO A 46 -0.67 13.47 -0.21
CA PRO A 46 -0.26 12.22 -0.84
C PRO A 46 -1.07 11.01 -0.38
N ARG A 47 -1.31 10.86 0.93
CA ARG A 47 -2.09 9.73 1.43
C ARG A 47 -2.66 9.98 2.82
N VAL A 48 -3.87 9.50 3.05
CA VAL A 48 -4.51 9.46 4.37
C VAL A 48 -4.89 8.04 4.70
N ARG A 49 -4.72 7.62 5.95
CA ARG A 49 -5.12 6.30 6.43
C ARG A 49 -6.03 6.47 7.65
N PHE A 50 -7.13 5.74 7.65
CA PHE A 50 -7.97 5.56 8.83
C PHE A 50 -8.00 4.08 9.20
N GLY A 51 -7.69 3.75 10.45
CA GLY A 51 -7.74 2.38 10.96
C GLY A 51 -8.63 2.26 12.19
N TYR A 52 -9.40 1.18 12.28
CA TYR A 52 -10.15 0.80 13.49
C TYR A 52 -10.00 -0.70 13.79
N LYS A 53 -9.60 -1.00 15.03
CA LYS A 53 -9.25 -2.35 15.48
C LYS A 53 -9.24 -2.38 17.01
N ASN A 54 -9.94 -3.35 17.59
CA ASN A 54 -9.95 -3.59 19.04
C ASN A 54 -10.23 -2.33 19.90
N GLY A 55 -11.18 -1.49 19.48
CA GLY A 55 -11.55 -0.27 20.20
C GLY A 55 -10.52 0.87 20.12
N ARG A 56 -9.52 0.75 19.25
CA ARG A 56 -8.55 1.82 18.96
C ARG A 56 -8.75 2.34 17.55
N CYS A 57 -8.53 3.64 17.38
CA CYS A 57 -8.54 4.29 16.07
C CYS A 57 -7.18 4.89 15.74
N LEU A 58 -6.83 4.94 14.46
CA LEU A 58 -5.66 5.62 13.92
C LEU A 58 -6.10 6.54 12.78
N ILE A 59 -5.59 7.78 12.78
CA ILE A 59 -5.56 8.66 11.63
C ILE A 59 -4.10 8.95 11.31
N LEU A 60 -3.67 8.62 10.11
CA LEU A 60 -2.32 8.91 9.61
C LEU A 60 -2.43 9.76 8.35
N ILE A 61 -1.88 10.97 8.37
CA ILE A 61 -1.91 11.90 7.24
C ILE A 61 -0.48 12.10 6.76
N TYR A 62 -0.17 11.55 5.58
CA TYR A 62 1.10 11.78 4.92
C TYR A 62 1.08 13.14 4.21
N THR A 63 2.18 13.87 4.35
CA THR A 63 2.44 15.14 3.65
C THR A 63 3.69 15.06 2.78
N GLY A 64 4.42 13.94 2.83
CA GLY A 64 5.57 13.63 1.99
C GLY A 64 6.30 12.37 2.47
N ILE A 65 7.45 12.08 1.86
CA ILE A 65 8.34 10.98 2.26
C ILE A 65 8.81 11.22 3.70
N ASP A 66 8.62 10.24 4.57
CA ASP A 66 8.90 10.31 6.02
C ASP A 66 8.22 11.48 6.76
N LYS A 67 7.25 12.15 6.11
CA LYS A 67 6.51 13.27 6.68
C LYS A 67 5.05 12.89 6.89
N PHE A 68 4.65 12.78 8.16
CA PHE A 68 3.31 12.36 8.52
C PHE A 68 2.85 12.92 9.88
N LEU A 69 1.55 13.12 9.97
CA LEU A 69 0.85 13.32 11.23
C LEU A 69 0.17 12.03 11.66
N ARG A 70 0.40 11.60 12.90
CA ARG A 70 -0.25 10.45 13.52
C ARG A 70 -1.15 10.90 14.65
N ILE A 71 -2.39 10.44 14.64
CA ILE A 71 -3.36 10.63 15.72
C ILE A 71 -3.96 9.28 16.09
N GLU A 72 -3.82 8.85 17.33
CA GLU A 72 -4.42 7.62 17.83
C GLU A 72 -5.42 7.90 18.93
N PHE A 73 -6.46 7.08 18.98
CA PHE A 73 -7.55 7.18 19.94
C PHE A 73 -7.68 5.84 20.65
N GLU A 74 -7.60 5.86 21.97
CA GLU A 74 -7.71 4.69 22.82
C GLU A 74 -8.74 4.91 23.93
N ILE A 75 -9.56 3.90 24.19
CA ILE A 75 -10.52 3.94 25.30
C ILE A 75 -9.80 3.83 26.64
N GLN A 76 -10.15 4.71 27.58
CA GLN A 76 -9.75 4.65 28.97
C GLN A 76 -10.98 4.77 29.88
N LYS A 77 -10.82 4.39 31.16
CA LYS A 77 -11.92 4.42 32.15
C LYS A 77 -12.67 5.75 32.21
N ASN A 78 -11.98 6.86 31.96
CA ASN A 78 -12.52 8.22 32.08
C ASN A 78 -12.74 8.91 30.72
N GLY A 79 -12.70 8.18 29.61
CA GLY A 79 -12.96 8.69 28.26
C GLY A 79 -11.95 8.27 27.21
N THR A 80 -11.85 9.03 26.13
CA THR A 80 -10.92 8.73 25.02
C THR A 80 -9.59 9.44 25.24
N LEU A 81 -8.50 8.67 25.30
CA LEU A 81 -7.15 9.20 25.28
C LEU A 81 -6.69 9.39 23.83
N VAL A 82 -6.35 10.62 23.49
CA VAL A 82 -5.84 11.00 22.17
C VAL A 82 -4.32 11.15 22.24
N HIS A 83 -3.63 10.44 21.38
CA HIS A 83 -2.19 10.50 21.17
C HIS A 83 -1.91 11.21 19.85
N LYS A 84 -0.99 12.16 19.83
CA LYS A 84 -0.59 12.86 18.60
C LYS A 84 0.93 12.96 18.51
N SER A 85 1.48 12.56 17.36
CA SER A 85 2.90 12.72 17.02
C SER A 85 3.07 13.17 15.56
N GLU A 86 4.23 13.75 15.26
CA GLU A 86 4.62 14.20 13.92
C GLU A 86 5.97 13.56 13.59
N ASN A 87 6.06 12.90 12.43
CA ASN A 87 7.27 12.22 11.93
C ASN A 87 7.93 11.24 12.93
N SER A 88 7.17 10.75 13.92
CA SER A 88 7.70 9.87 14.96
C SER A 88 6.71 8.81 15.40
N TRP A 89 7.25 7.60 15.54
CA TRP A 89 6.58 6.44 16.11
C TRP A 89 6.78 6.31 17.62
N ALA A 90 7.73 7.07 18.19
CA ALA A 90 8.15 6.89 19.57
C ALA A 90 7.17 7.54 20.55
N SER A 91 6.81 6.80 21.60
CA SER A 91 5.90 7.27 22.65
C SER A 91 6.39 8.53 23.37
N LYS A 92 7.71 8.74 23.44
CA LYS A 92 8.34 9.94 24.03
C LYS A 92 8.09 11.23 23.24
N ASP A 93 7.84 11.11 21.93
CA ASP A 93 7.61 12.25 21.04
C ASP A 93 6.10 12.49 20.82
N THR A 94 5.26 11.81 21.61
CA THR A 94 3.81 11.81 21.48
C THR A 94 3.17 12.71 22.53
N SER A 95 2.47 13.74 22.09
CA SER A 95 1.58 14.53 22.94
C SER A 95 0.31 13.76 23.27
N LYS A 96 -0.23 13.92 24.47
CA LYS A 96 -1.42 13.20 24.95
C LYS A 96 -2.48 14.16 25.45
N LYS A 97 -3.74 13.87 25.17
CA LYS A 97 -4.88 14.62 25.68
C LYS A 97 -6.03 13.67 26.02
N LEU A 98 -6.51 13.70 27.26
CA LEU A 98 -7.72 13.00 27.64
C LEU A 98 -8.92 13.86 27.21
N MET A 99 -9.84 13.26 26.46
CA MET A 99 -11.12 13.85 26.14
C MET A 99 -12.19 13.31 27.08
N SER A 100 -13.28 14.09 27.23
CA SER A 100 -14.46 13.71 28.02
C SER A 100 -14.95 12.30 27.66
N PRO A 101 -15.67 11.62 28.57
CA PRO A 101 -16.17 10.26 28.38
C PRO A 101 -16.90 10.11 27.03
N SER A 102 -16.23 9.45 26.08
CA SER A 102 -16.70 9.26 24.71
C SER A 102 -16.03 8.03 24.15
N ASP A 103 -16.73 7.34 23.25
CA ASP A 103 -16.20 6.22 22.49
C ASP A 103 -15.16 6.72 21.47
N PRO A 104 -13.96 6.10 21.35
CA PRO A 104 -12.92 6.54 20.43
C PRO A 104 -13.37 6.65 18.98
N PHE A 105 -14.27 5.75 18.53
CA PHE A 105 -14.63 5.64 17.13
C PHE A 105 -15.44 6.84 16.60
N PRO A 106 -16.55 7.26 17.22
CA PRO A 106 -17.23 8.50 16.86
C PRO A 106 -16.31 9.72 16.90
N VAL A 107 -15.46 9.84 17.93
CA VAL A 107 -14.53 10.96 18.06
C VAL A 107 -13.54 10.99 16.90
N ALA A 108 -12.95 9.85 16.55
CA ALA A 108 -12.00 9.74 15.46
C ALA A 108 -12.64 10.10 14.11
N ILE A 109 -13.86 9.63 13.82
CA ILE A 109 -14.57 9.98 12.58
C ILE A 109 -14.91 11.47 12.53
N GLN A 110 -15.33 12.09 13.64
CA GLN A 110 -15.57 13.54 13.67
C GLN A 110 -14.29 14.34 13.47
N VAL A 111 -13.16 13.91 14.04
CA VAL A 111 -11.85 14.52 13.79
C VAL A 111 -11.49 14.39 12.30
N LEU A 112 -11.55 13.18 11.73
CA LEU A 112 -11.26 12.91 10.33
C LEU A 112 -12.10 13.82 9.40
N LYS A 113 -13.41 13.88 9.64
CA LYS A 113 -14.36 14.76 8.94
C LYS A 113 -13.95 16.23 9.05
N SER A 114 -13.76 16.73 10.28
CA SER A 114 -13.47 18.16 10.52
C SER A 114 -12.15 18.62 9.92
N VAL A 115 -11.17 17.72 9.80
CA VAL A 115 -9.82 18.01 9.31
C VAL A 115 -9.72 17.87 7.78
N LEU A 116 -10.42 16.89 7.18
CA LEU A 116 -10.18 16.49 5.80
C LEU A 116 -11.38 16.66 4.85
N ALA A 117 -12.62 16.71 5.36
CA ALA A 117 -13.81 16.87 4.51
C ALA A 117 -14.04 18.34 4.14
N HIS A 118 -13.07 18.94 3.45
CA HIS A 118 -13.13 20.32 2.97
C HIS A 118 -12.81 20.39 1.49
N LYS A 119 -13.55 21.21 0.73
CA LYS A 119 -13.45 21.33 -0.73
C LYS A 119 -12.05 21.69 -1.27
N SER A 120 -11.20 22.30 -0.44
CA SER A 120 -9.84 22.69 -0.84
C SER A 120 -8.79 21.59 -0.64
N ILE A 121 -9.15 20.47 -0.01
CA ILE A 121 -8.23 19.36 0.26
C ILE A 121 -8.53 18.26 -0.75
N LEU A 122 -7.56 17.93 -1.60
CA LEU A 122 -7.61 16.76 -2.46
C LEU A 122 -6.65 15.70 -1.90
N ILE A 123 -7.10 14.46 -1.81
CA ILE A 123 -6.31 13.34 -1.29
C ILE A 123 -6.00 12.40 -2.45
N ASN A 124 -4.72 12.12 -2.71
CA ASN A 124 -4.37 11.21 -3.80
C ASN A 124 -4.82 9.78 -3.47
N ALA A 125 -4.58 9.31 -2.24
CA ALA A 125 -5.08 8.01 -1.80
C ALA A 125 -5.61 8.03 -0.37
N MET A 126 -6.76 7.39 -0.13
CA MET A 126 -7.34 7.25 1.20
C MET A 126 -7.54 5.78 1.56
N GLU A 127 -6.92 5.33 2.64
CA GLU A 127 -7.00 3.96 3.12
C GLU A 127 -7.99 3.81 4.28
N TRP A 128 -8.74 2.71 4.26
CA TRP A 128 -9.69 2.34 5.31
C TRP A 128 -9.43 0.93 5.80
N GLU A 129 -8.93 0.83 7.04
CA GLU A 129 -8.52 -0.43 7.63
C GLU A 129 -9.45 -0.84 8.77
N PHE A 130 -10.09 -1.99 8.59
CA PHE A 130 -10.97 -2.61 9.55
C PHE A 130 -10.55 -4.06 9.75
N SER A 131 -10.65 -4.57 10.98
CA SER A 131 -10.49 -6.01 11.20
C SER A 131 -11.69 -6.78 10.63
N LEU A 132 -11.51 -8.05 10.27
CA LEU A 132 -12.61 -8.92 9.81
C LEU A 132 -13.79 -8.90 10.80
N LYS A 133 -13.50 -8.95 12.11
CA LYS A 133 -14.52 -8.89 13.17
C LYS A 133 -15.30 -7.58 13.19
N ASP A 134 -14.68 -6.48 12.79
CA ASP A 134 -15.32 -5.17 12.72
C ASP A 134 -16.16 -5.02 11.44
N LEU A 135 -15.71 -5.64 10.34
CA LEU A 135 -16.49 -5.74 9.10
C LEU A 135 -17.75 -6.59 9.27
N ASP A 136 -17.67 -7.70 10.00
CA ASP A 136 -18.83 -8.54 10.33
C ASP A 136 -19.90 -7.74 11.12
N LYS A 137 -19.45 -6.78 11.93
CA LYS A 137 -20.29 -5.85 12.68
C LYS A 137 -20.77 -4.65 11.84
N LYS A 138 -20.46 -4.63 10.55
CA LYS A 138 -20.82 -3.57 9.60
C LYS A 138 -20.32 -2.18 10.02
N VAL A 139 -19.11 -2.07 10.58
CA VAL A 139 -18.51 -0.80 11.01
C VAL A 139 -18.48 0.25 9.89
N GLN A 140 -18.35 -0.16 8.63
CA GLN A 140 -18.44 0.72 7.46
C GLN A 140 -19.75 1.52 7.40
N ASN A 141 -20.88 0.94 7.82
CA ASN A 141 -22.16 1.64 7.86
C ASN A 141 -22.18 2.71 8.97
N SER A 142 -21.51 2.43 10.09
CA SER A 142 -21.33 3.39 11.18
C SER A 142 -20.48 4.58 10.73
N VAL A 143 -19.44 4.36 9.92
CA VAL A 143 -18.66 5.44 9.28
C VAL A 143 -19.58 6.34 8.46
N ILE A 144 -20.34 5.77 7.52
CA ILE A 144 -21.23 6.53 6.63
C ILE A 144 -22.23 7.36 7.46
N LYS A 145 -22.83 6.75 8.50
CA LYS A 145 -23.76 7.43 9.41
C LYS A 145 -23.09 8.60 10.14
N LEU A 146 -21.89 8.41 10.68
CA LEU A 146 -21.16 9.42 11.44
C LEU A 146 -20.64 10.57 10.56
N LEU A 147 -20.32 10.30 9.30
CA LEU A 147 -19.98 11.34 8.32
C LEU A 147 -21.19 12.23 8.01
N GLY A 148 -22.41 11.68 8.06
CA GLY A 148 -23.65 12.45 7.93
C GLY A 148 -23.73 13.19 6.59
N GLY A 149 -23.38 12.51 5.50
CA GLY A 149 -23.36 13.07 4.14
C GLY A 149 -22.09 13.84 3.76
N ALA A 150 -21.16 14.08 4.69
CA ALA A 150 -19.86 14.65 4.36
C ALA A 150 -19.04 13.66 3.53
N LYS A 151 -18.42 14.16 2.46
CA LYS A 151 -17.58 13.39 1.53
C LYS A 151 -16.17 13.95 1.47
N PHE A 152 -15.23 13.09 1.12
CA PHE A 152 -13.83 13.43 0.90
C PHE A 152 -13.53 13.54 -0.60
N ARG A 153 -12.68 14.48 -1.00
CA ARG A 153 -12.16 14.56 -2.36
C ARG A 153 -10.96 13.62 -2.46
N VAL A 154 -11.15 12.45 -3.06
CA VAL A 154 -10.16 11.37 -3.08
C VAL A 154 -10.01 10.85 -4.50
N ILE A 155 -8.77 10.66 -4.98
CA ILE A 155 -8.50 10.10 -6.31
C ILE A 155 -8.57 8.56 -6.28
N GLU A 156 -7.88 7.93 -5.32
CA GLU A 156 -7.87 6.47 -5.12
C GLU A 156 -8.37 6.09 -3.72
N MET A 157 -9.37 5.21 -3.64
CA MET A 157 -9.78 4.61 -2.38
C MET A 157 -9.08 3.27 -2.16
N VAL A 158 -8.62 2.97 -0.94
CA VAL A 158 -7.92 1.73 -0.62
C VAL A 158 -8.53 1.05 0.62
N PRO A 159 -9.66 0.35 0.48
CA PRO A 159 -10.31 -0.29 1.62
C PRO A 159 -9.79 -1.71 1.86
N THR A 160 -9.78 -2.11 3.12
CA THR A 160 -9.34 -3.45 3.54
C THR A 160 -10.50 -4.45 3.51
N LEU A 161 -10.27 -5.61 2.87
CA LEU A 161 -11.05 -6.85 3.00
C LEU A 161 -12.56 -6.81 2.67
N LEU A 162 -13.08 -5.78 2.00
CA LEU A 162 -14.46 -5.81 1.49
C LEU A 162 -14.55 -6.63 0.17
N THR A 163 -15.73 -7.20 -0.10
CA THR A 163 -16.07 -7.74 -1.42
C THR A 163 -16.22 -6.59 -2.43
N TRP A 164 -16.10 -6.87 -3.74
CA TRP A 164 -16.09 -5.81 -4.77
C TRP A 164 -17.27 -4.85 -4.71
N ASN A 165 -18.49 -5.37 -4.61
CA ASN A 165 -19.68 -4.53 -4.51
C ASN A 165 -19.64 -3.64 -3.25
N CYS A 166 -19.27 -4.22 -2.11
CA CYS A 166 -19.13 -3.47 -0.86
C CYS A 166 -18.00 -2.43 -0.90
N LEU A 167 -16.88 -2.72 -1.59
CA LEU A 167 -15.78 -1.76 -1.81
C LEU A 167 -16.28 -0.54 -2.57
N VAL A 168 -17.01 -0.77 -3.66
CA VAL A 168 -17.56 0.29 -4.52
C VAL A 168 -18.57 1.13 -3.76
N ASP A 169 -19.60 0.50 -3.18
CA ASP A 169 -20.69 1.20 -2.50
C ASP A 169 -20.18 2.03 -1.31
N PHE A 170 -19.22 1.49 -0.54
CA PHE A 170 -18.58 2.23 0.54
C PHE A 170 -17.78 3.44 0.02
N SER A 171 -16.97 3.23 -1.01
CA SER A 171 -16.13 4.30 -1.59
C SER A 171 -16.98 5.43 -2.16
N GLU A 172 -18.04 5.11 -2.90
CA GLU A 172 -19.00 6.09 -3.46
C GLU A 172 -19.78 6.82 -2.36
N SER A 173 -20.00 6.19 -1.21
CA SER A 173 -20.68 6.80 -0.07
C SER A 173 -19.81 7.84 0.66
N VAL A 174 -18.48 7.62 0.71
CA VAL A 174 -17.55 8.47 1.47
C VAL A 174 -16.75 9.45 0.61
N ALA A 175 -16.70 9.26 -0.72
CA ALA A 175 -15.95 10.11 -1.64
C ALA A 175 -16.83 10.90 -2.61
N HIS A 176 -16.30 12.02 -3.10
CA HIS A 176 -16.85 12.76 -4.23
C HIS A 176 -16.62 11.97 -5.53
N ASP A 177 -17.69 11.71 -6.26
CA ASP A 177 -17.65 10.87 -7.47
C ASP A 177 -16.79 11.49 -8.59
N GLU A 178 -16.84 12.82 -8.72
CA GLU A 178 -16.07 13.58 -9.71
C GLU A 178 -14.54 13.44 -9.54
N ASP A 179 -14.07 13.26 -8.31
CA ASP A 179 -12.65 13.12 -7.99
C ASP A 179 -12.21 11.63 -7.99
N LEU A 180 -13.07 10.71 -7.53
CA LEU A 180 -12.74 9.29 -7.40
C LEU A 180 -12.51 8.64 -8.77
N LYS A 181 -11.30 8.13 -9.03
CA LYS A 181 -10.93 7.47 -10.28
C LYS A 181 -10.71 5.97 -10.14
N SER A 182 -10.22 5.54 -8.97
CA SER A 182 -9.91 4.13 -8.74
C SER A 182 -10.20 3.68 -7.32
N ILE A 183 -10.41 2.37 -7.18
CA ILE A 183 -10.55 1.68 -5.90
C ILE A 183 -9.58 0.50 -5.91
N ARG A 184 -8.70 0.41 -4.93
CA ARG A 184 -7.66 -0.61 -4.83
C ARG A 184 -7.83 -1.45 -3.57
N ARG A 185 -8.05 -2.74 -3.73
CA ARG A 185 -7.82 -3.70 -2.66
C ARG A 185 -6.34 -4.07 -2.64
N LEU A 186 -5.63 -3.70 -1.58
CA LEU A 186 -4.19 -3.97 -1.42
C LEU A 186 -3.97 -5.13 -0.46
N ARG A 187 -3.14 -6.08 -0.86
CA ARG A 187 -2.72 -7.25 -0.08
C ARG A 187 -1.23 -7.52 -0.29
N MET A 188 -0.65 -8.32 0.59
CA MET A 188 0.76 -8.68 0.52
C MET A 188 1.03 -10.11 0.97
N TYR A 189 1.90 -10.82 0.23
CA TYR A 189 2.58 -12.02 0.72
C TYR A 189 3.94 -11.63 1.30
N ALA A 190 4.12 -11.89 2.59
CA ALA A 190 5.35 -11.61 3.29
C ALA A 190 6.31 -12.81 3.20
N ALA A 191 7.60 -12.53 3.10
CA ALA A 191 8.65 -13.55 3.07
C ALA A 191 9.88 -13.05 3.85
N ILE A 192 10.62 -13.96 4.45
CA ILE A 192 11.82 -13.61 5.25
C ILE A 192 13.07 -13.36 4.38
N LYS A 193 13.05 -13.77 3.10
CA LYS A 193 14.22 -13.67 2.20
C LYS A 193 14.55 -12.24 1.79
N TYR A 194 13.53 -11.38 1.66
CA TYR A 194 13.69 -10.00 1.22
C TYR A 194 12.95 -9.07 2.17
N CYS A 195 13.45 -7.85 2.36
CA CYS A 195 12.81 -6.86 3.22
C CYS A 195 11.92 -5.85 2.46
N ASN A 196 11.79 -6.00 1.13
CA ASN A 196 10.92 -5.18 0.29
C ASN A 196 10.21 -6.06 -0.72
N PRO A 197 9.08 -5.61 -1.31
CA PRO A 197 8.45 -6.32 -2.40
C PRO A 197 9.38 -6.40 -3.61
N VAL A 198 9.39 -7.55 -4.27
CA VAL A 198 10.18 -7.81 -5.50
C VAL A 198 9.29 -7.97 -6.73
N SER A 199 8.00 -8.25 -6.51
CA SER A 199 7.00 -8.34 -7.55
C SER A 199 5.62 -7.91 -7.05
N ALA A 200 4.70 -7.71 -7.99
CA ALA A 200 3.30 -7.47 -7.72
C ALA A 200 2.43 -8.17 -8.76
N TYR A 201 1.31 -8.71 -8.30
CA TYR A 201 0.22 -9.18 -9.14
C TYR A 201 -0.95 -8.22 -9.02
N GLU A 202 -1.58 -7.89 -10.14
CA GLU A 202 -2.68 -6.95 -10.21
C GLU A 202 -3.81 -7.48 -11.09
N LYS A 203 -4.99 -7.62 -10.49
CA LYS A 203 -6.26 -7.84 -11.21
C LYS A 203 -6.92 -6.49 -11.43
N THR A 204 -7.29 -6.16 -12.66
CA THR A 204 -7.97 -4.91 -13.00
C THR A 204 -9.34 -5.21 -13.59
N GLN A 205 -10.35 -4.49 -13.12
CA GLN A 205 -11.71 -4.50 -13.65
C GLN A 205 -12.22 -3.07 -13.81
N PHE A 206 -13.18 -2.86 -14.70
CA PHE A 206 -13.84 -1.57 -14.85
C PHE A 206 -15.31 -1.72 -14.45
N VAL A 207 -15.74 -1.01 -13.40
CA VAL A 207 -17.10 -1.13 -12.85
C VAL A 207 -17.61 0.26 -12.54
N ARG A 208 -18.82 0.59 -13.02
CA ARG A 208 -19.49 1.88 -12.81
C ARG A 208 -18.60 3.10 -13.12
N GLY A 209 -17.80 3.01 -14.19
CA GLY A 209 -16.93 4.13 -14.59
C GLY A 209 -15.63 4.27 -13.79
N LYS A 210 -15.31 3.33 -12.90
CA LYS A 210 -14.10 3.34 -12.06
C LYS A 210 -13.21 2.13 -12.36
N HIS A 211 -11.90 2.32 -12.19
CA HIS A 211 -10.95 1.20 -12.17
C HIS A 211 -10.90 0.54 -10.79
N LEU A 212 -11.12 -0.76 -10.76
CA LEU A 212 -11.00 -1.59 -9.57
C LEU A 212 -9.73 -2.42 -9.69
N TYR A 213 -8.82 -2.24 -8.73
CA TYR A 213 -7.55 -2.95 -8.67
C TYR A 213 -7.54 -3.92 -7.50
N ASP A 214 -7.12 -5.15 -7.73
CA ASP A 214 -6.73 -6.11 -6.70
C ASP A 214 -5.23 -6.31 -6.78
N THR A 215 -4.50 -5.71 -5.86
CA THR A 215 -3.04 -5.74 -5.89
C THR A 215 -2.54 -6.65 -4.79
N ILE A 216 -1.73 -7.63 -5.16
CA ILE A 216 -0.96 -8.46 -4.24
C ILE A 216 0.52 -8.14 -4.44
N LEU A 217 1.14 -7.51 -3.45
CA LEU A 217 2.58 -7.35 -3.38
C LEU A 217 3.23 -8.66 -2.92
N ASP A 218 4.34 -9.06 -3.51
CA ASP A 218 5.08 -10.24 -3.09
C ASP A 218 6.53 -9.88 -2.76
N MET A 219 6.95 -10.30 -1.58
CA MET A 219 8.32 -10.16 -1.11
C MET A 219 9.21 -11.31 -1.57
N ALA A 220 8.66 -12.46 -1.95
CA ALA A 220 9.42 -13.51 -2.59
C ALA A 220 9.21 -13.47 -4.11
N LEU A 221 10.26 -13.82 -4.86
CA LEU A 221 10.02 -14.29 -6.22
C LEU A 221 9.41 -15.68 -6.08
N PRO A 222 8.27 -15.97 -6.72
CA PRO A 222 7.74 -17.33 -6.73
C PRO A 222 8.83 -18.26 -7.29
N SER A 223 9.12 -19.34 -6.57
CA SER A 223 10.04 -20.40 -7.00
C SER A 223 9.67 -20.96 -8.37
N ASN A 224 8.38 -20.88 -8.71
CA ASN A 224 7.84 -21.23 -10.01
C ASN A 224 7.00 -20.08 -10.55
N ILE A 225 7.66 -19.06 -11.12
CA ILE A 225 7.00 -17.95 -11.83
C ILE A 225 5.93 -18.49 -12.79
N THR A 226 6.20 -19.61 -13.45
CA THR A 226 5.30 -20.32 -14.36
C THR A 226 4.03 -20.83 -13.67
N GLU A 227 4.10 -21.37 -12.45
CA GLU A 227 2.92 -21.83 -11.71
C GLU A 227 2.05 -20.65 -11.25
N LYS A 228 2.66 -19.52 -10.87
CA LYS A 228 1.91 -18.30 -10.57
C LYS A 228 1.26 -17.73 -11.83
N PHE A 229 1.96 -17.75 -12.97
CA PHE A 229 1.38 -17.45 -14.28
C PHE A 229 0.23 -18.40 -14.62
N GLN A 230 0.38 -19.71 -14.40
CA GLN A 230 -0.63 -20.73 -14.65
C GLN A 230 -1.84 -20.58 -13.74
N ASN A 231 -1.67 -20.28 -12.45
CA ASN A 231 -2.79 -20.01 -11.55
C ASN A 231 -3.54 -18.73 -11.94
N CYS A 232 -2.83 -17.70 -12.43
CA CYS A 232 -3.46 -16.52 -13.04
C CYS A 232 -4.27 -16.91 -14.30
N LEU A 233 -3.76 -17.85 -15.10
CA LEU A 233 -4.45 -18.38 -16.29
C LEU A 233 -5.66 -19.24 -15.95
N MET A 234 -5.59 -20.05 -14.88
CA MET A 234 -6.62 -21.03 -14.49
C MET A 234 -7.80 -20.40 -13.72
N GLU A 235 -7.65 -19.22 -13.11
CA GLU A 235 -8.78 -18.46 -12.52
C GLU A 235 -9.80 -17.95 -13.58
N HIS A 236 -9.57 -18.24 -14.87
CA HIS A 236 -10.47 -17.88 -15.98
C HIS A 236 -11.65 -18.85 -16.20
N SER A 237 -11.80 -19.93 -15.43
CA SER A 237 -12.97 -20.81 -15.62
C SER A 237 -14.22 -20.30 -14.87
N GLU A 238 -15.19 -19.84 -15.65
CA GLU A 238 -16.65 -19.83 -15.41
C GLU A 238 -17.34 -18.58 -14.85
N ASN A 239 -16.67 -17.61 -14.21
CA ASN A 239 -17.39 -16.47 -13.59
C ASN A 239 -16.68 -15.09 -13.64
N SER A 240 -15.66 -14.89 -14.46
CA SER A 240 -14.97 -13.59 -14.51
C SER A 240 -15.71 -12.55 -15.36
N PRO A 241 -15.89 -11.31 -14.88
CA PRO A 241 -16.59 -10.26 -15.63
C PRO A 241 -15.89 -9.87 -16.93
N ASP A 242 -16.68 -9.34 -17.87
CA ASP A 242 -16.32 -9.05 -19.26
C ASP A 242 -15.24 -7.96 -19.50
N ASP A 243 -14.43 -7.57 -18.52
CA ASP A 243 -13.34 -6.59 -18.73
C ASP A 243 -12.12 -6.91 -17.84
N LEU A 244 -11.94 -8.19 -17.52
CA LEU A 244 -10.89 -8.62 -16.61
C LEU A 244 -9.50 -8.57 -17.28
N LEU A 245 -8.60 -7.77 -16.71
CA LEU A 245 -7.18 -7.76 -17.04
C LEU A 245 -6.36 -8.27 -15.87
N GLN A 246 -5.44 -9.19 -16.14
CA GLN A 246 -4.45 -9.64 -15.16
C GLN A 246 -3.05 -9.14 -15.54
N LYS A 247 -2.27 -8.78 -14.53
CA LYS A 247 -0.96 -8.18 -14.73
C LYS A 247 0.03 -8.66 -13.68
N LEU A 248 1.15 -9.22 -14.12
CA LEU A 248 2.30 -9.50 -13.27
C LEU A 248 3.37 -8.44 -13.50
N MET A 249 4.00 -7.97 -12.42
CA MET A 249 5.06 -6.97 -12.42
C MET A 249 6.24 -7.48 -11.62
N MET A 250 7.44 -7.44 -12.20
CA MET A 250 8.69 -7.80 -11.57
C MET A 250 9.61 -6.58 -11.55
N PHE A 251 10.07 -6.19 -10.37
CA PHE A 251 10.76 -4.91 -10.17
C PHE A 251 12.26 -4.97 -10.47
N HIS A 252 12.81 -6.17 -10.67
CA HIS A 252 14.20 -6.34 -11.08
C HIS A 252 14.38 -5.94 -12.55
N LYS A 253 15.47 -5.20 -12.80
CA LYS A 253 15.90 -4.85 -14.16
C LYS A 253 16.01 -6.12 -15.00
N SER A 254 15.47 -6.06 -16.21
CA SER A 254 15.45 -7.20 -17.12
C SER A 254 16.08 -6.81 -18.45
N HIS A 255 17.07 -7.56 -18.89
CA HIS A 255 17.71 -7.44 -20.19
C HIS A 255 17.63 -8.79 -20.94
N PRO A 256 17.53 -8.78 -22.28
CA PRO A 256 17.35 -7.62 -23.16
C PRO A 256 15.97 -6.97 -23.02
N VAL A 257 15.88 -5.69 -23.40
CA VAL A 257 14.62 -4.94 -23.52
C VAL A 257 13.88 -5.45 -24.75
N GLY A 258 12.58 -5.68 -24.63
CA GLY A 258 11.79 -6.20 -25.72
C GLY A 258 10.35 -6.46 -25.33
N THR A 259 9.51 -6.63 -26.34
CA THR A 259 8.10 -6.96 -26.21
C THR A 259 7.86 -8.29 -26.93
N ALA A 260 7.07 -9.15 -26.32
CA ALA A 260 6.64 -10.43 -26.90
C ALA A 260 5.12 -10.57 -26.72
N ARG A 261 4.48 -11.09 -27.76
CA ARG A 261 3.07 -11.47 -27.78
C ARG A 261 2.98 -12.96 -28.05
N GLU A 262 2.29 -13.69 -27.19
CA GLU A 262 2.09 -15.13 -27.31
C GLU A 262 0.60 -15.44 -27.14
N LEU A 263 0.03 -16.21 -28.07
CA LEU A 263 -1.31 -16.76 -27.92
C LEU A 263 -1.20 -18.00 -27.00
N LEU A 264 -1.90 -17.98 -25.87
CA LEU A 264 -1.82 -19.06 -24.88
C LEU A 264 -2.83 -20.17 -25.16
N ASP A 265 -4.02 -19.79 -25.61
CA ASP A 265 -5.07 -20.67 -26.14
C ASP A 265 -5.96 -19.88 -27.13
N GLU A 266 -7.08 -20.45 -27.59
CA GLU A 266 -7.99 -19.80 -28.56
C GLU A 266 -8.60 -18.48 -28.07
N THR A 267 -8.61 -18.26 -26.76
CA THR A 267 -9.28 -17.12 -26.12
C THR A 267 -8.34 -16.21 -25.35
N LEU A 268 -7.13 -16.64 -24.99
CA LEU A 268 -6.20 -15.89 -24.14
C LEU A 268 -4.91 -15.47 -24.85
N VAL A 269 -4.52 -14.21 -24.63
CA VAL A 269 -3.25 -13.63 -25.10
C VAL A 269 -2.37 -13.18 -23.94
N CYS A 270 -1.08 -13.41 -24.09
CA CYS A 270 -0.03 -12.97 -23.18
C CYS A 270 0.84 -11.90 -23.85
N TRP A 271 0.98 -10.75 -23.20
CA TRP A 271 1.92 -9.71 -23.58
C TRP A 271 3.00 -9.56 -22.54
N SER A 272 4.24 -9.91 -22.86
CA SER A 272 5.39 -9.73 -21.97
C SER A 272 6.26 -8.58 -22.45
N ARG A 273 6.64 -7.68 -21.53
CA ARG A 273 7.56 -6.59 -21.82
C ARG A 273 8.68 -6.54 -20.80
N LYS A 274 9.91 -6.44 -21.29
CA LYS A 274 11.13 -6.23 -20.51
C LYS A 274 11.65 -4.83 -20.80
N SER A 275 12.03 -4.11 -19.76
CA SER A 275 12.61 -2.77 -19.85
C SER A 275 13.66 -2.57 -18.77
N GLU A 276 14.36 -1.44 -18.83
CA GLU A 276 15.24 -0.99 -17.75
C GLU A 276 14.49 -0.73 -16.43
N CYS A 277 13.17 -0.53 -16.44
CA CYS A 277 12.38 -0.36 -15.21
C CYS A 277 12.13 -1.70 -14.52
N GLY A 278 12.04 -2.77 -15.32
CA GLY A 278 11.72 -4.12 -14.89
C GLY A 278 10.94 -4.88 -15.97
N ARG A 279 10.28 -5.97 -15.58
CA ARG A 279 9.45 -6.80 -16.47
C ARG A 279 7.99 -6.72 -16.04
N TRP A 280 7.08 -6.69 -17.00
CA TRP A 280 5.66 -6.89 -16.72
C TRP A 280 5.03 -7.75 -17.80
N VAL A 281 3.99 -8.46 -17.40
CA VAL A 281 3.24 -9.35 -18.28
C VAL A 281 1.76 -9.07 -18.08
N TYR A 282 1.04 -8.95 -19.19
CA TYR A 282 -0.41 -8.86 -19.20
C TYR A 282 -1.00 -10.15 -19.75
N VAL A 283 -2.06 -10.60 -19.12
CA VAL A 283 -2.88 -11.74 -19.58
C VAL A 283 -4.32 -11.25 -19.67
N MET A 284 -4.95 -11.50 -20.81
CA MET A 284 -6.35 -11.15 -21.05
C MET A 284 -6.94 -11.98 -22.18
N ASP A 285 -8.25 -11.89 -22.33
CA ASP A 285 -8.94 -12.45 -23.48
C ASP A 285 -8.59 -11.67 -24.77
N VAL A 286 -8.40 -12.38 -25.88
CA VAL A 286 -8.09 -11.82 -27.20
C VAL A 286 -9.13 -10.76 -27.59
N LYS A 287 -10.41 -10.93 -27.25
CA LYS A 287 -11.46 -9.94 -27.56
C LYS A 287 -11.25 -8.58 -26.87
N TYR A 288 -10.48 -8.53 -25.78
CA TYR A 288 -10.16 -7.29 -25.06
C TYR A 288 -8.83 -6.68 -25.51
N GLU A 289 -8.01 -7.43 -26.22
CA GLU A 289 -6.79 -6.91 -26.83
C GLU A 289 -7.11 -5.79 -27.82
N GLU A 290 -8.10 -6.02 -28.69
CA GLU A 290 -8.54 -5.07 -29.71
C GLU A 290 -9.21 -3.81 -29.13
N ARG A 291 -9.83 -3.92 -27.95
CA ARG A 291 -10.52 -2.80 -27.27
C ARG A 291 -9.57 -1.84 -26.55
N ARG A 292 -8.27 -2.11 -26.55
CA ARG A 292 -7.28 -1.26 -25.90
C ARG A 292 -7.01 0.00 -26.72
N ASN A 293 -7.27 1.16 -26.12
CA ASN A 293 -6.98 2.46 -26.73
C ASN A 293 -5.48 2.71 -27.03
N ALA A 294 -4.56 2.00 -26.35
CA ALA A 294 -3.12 2.15 -26.55
C ALA A 294 -2.46 0.77 -26.78
N PRO A 295 -1.61 0.62 -27.81
CA PRO A 295 -0.84 -0.62 -28.01
C PRO A 295 0.08 -0.89 -26.82
N PHE A 296 0.24 -2.15 -26.41
CA PHE A 296 1.17 -2.52 -25.33
C PHE A 296 2.62 -2.09 -25.59
N GLU A 297 2.96 -1.91 -26.86
CA GLU A 297 4.24 -1.43 -27.37
C GLU A 297 4.52 0.04 -27.02
N THR A 298 3.49 0.87 -26.82
CA THR A 298 3.66 2.30 -26.49
C THR A 298 3.82 2.56 -24.99
N ILE A 299 3.52 1.57 -24.12
CA ILE A 299 3.60 1.69 -22.66
C ILE A 299 5.06 1.78 -22.18
N GLN A 300 5.57 2.99 -21.96
CA GLN A 300 6.96 3.19 -21.51
C GLN A 300 7.31 2.44 -20.20
N CYS A 301 6.39 2.42 -19.24
CA CYS A 301 6.56 1.67 -17.99
C CYS A 301 5.26 1.03 -17.53
N GLY A 302 5.22 -0.30 -17.49
CA GLY A 302 4.08 -1.05 -16.98
C GLY A 302 4.14 -1.31 -15.48
N LEU A 303 5.12 -0.83 -14.72
CA LEU A 303 5.21 -1.12 -13.27
C LEU A 303 4.31 -0.21 -12.41
N GLY A 304 3.70 0.84 -12.98
CA GLY A 304 2.79 1.73 -12.25
C GLY A 304 3.45 2.36 -11.01
N PRO A 305 2.76 2.44 -9.85
CA PRO A 305 3.27 3.10 -8.65
C PRO A 305 4.51 2.42 -8.06
N PHE A 306 4.80 1.18 -8.47
CA PHE A 306 5.94 0.40 -7.98
C PHE A 306 7.25 0.72 -8.70
N CYS A 307 7.23 1.57 -9.72
CA CYS A 307 8.44 1.90 -10.47
C CYS A 307 9.28 2.99 -9.80
N ARG A 308 10.49 2.67 -9.36
CA ARG A 308 11.43 3.66 -8.80
C ARG A 308 11.69 4.90 -9.69
N ARG A 309 11.61 4.75 -11.02
CA ARG A 309 12.00 5.80 -11.97
C ARG A 309 10.82 6.56 -12.56
N CYS A 310 9.68 5.90 -12.72
CA CYS A 310 8.55 6.42 -13.49
C CYS A 310 7.33 6.78 -12.64
N SER A 311 7.26 6.36 -11.37
CA SER A 311 6.18 6.78 -10.48
C SER A 311 6.53 8.02 -9.68
N ASP A 312 5.50 8.58 -9.03
CA ASP A 312 5.72 9.60 -8.01
C ASP A 312 6.66 9.05 -6.90
N PRO A 313 7.68 9.80 -6.48
CA PRO A 313 8.61 9.34 -5.45
C PRO A 313 7.95 8.91 -4.15
N PHE A 314 6.84 9.57 -3.75
CA PHE A 314 6.07 9.19 -2.58
C PHE A 314 5.40 7.83 -2.78
N ASP A 315 4.78 7.58 -3.93
CA ASP A 315 4.11 6.30 -4.20
C ASP A 315 5.11 5.15 -4.21
N TYR A 316 6.25 5.32 -4.90
CA TYR A 316 7.31 4.30 -4.88
C TYR A 316 7.77 4.01 -3.45
N TRP A 317 8.12 5.04 -2.69
CA TRP A 317 8.55 4.91 -1.30
C TRP A 317 7.47 4.22 -0.46
N TYR A 318 6.21 4.62 -0.61
CA TYR A 318 5.08 4.11 0.15
C TYR A 318 4.91 2.59 0.00
N TYR A 319 4.89 2.10 -1.25
CA TYR A 319 4.70 0.68 -1.55
C TYR A 319 5.96 -0.15 -1.32
N HIS A 320 7.13 0.39 -1.65
CA HIS A 320 8.40 -0.30 -1.45
C HIS A 320 8.69 -0.53 0.03
N ASP A 321 8.43 0.46 0.89
CA ASP A 321 8.69 0.38 2.33
C ASP A 321 7.46 -0.10 3.14
N LEU A 322 6.35 -0.44 2.46
CA LEU A 322 5.15 -0.98 3.10
C LEU A 322 5.44 -2.14 4.05
N PRO A 323 6.30 -3.13 3.70
CA PRO A 323 6.58 -4.24 4.59
C PRO A 323 7.27 -3.82 5.90
N ARG A 324 8.18 -2.84 5.84
CA ARG A 324 8.87 -2.31 7.02
C ARG A 324 7.93 -1.52 7.91
N ARG A 325 6.98 -0.82 7.31
CA ARG A 325 6.02 0.02 8.02
C ARG A 325 5.07 -0.78 8.89
N ILE A 326 4.78 -2.03 8.56
CA ILE A 326 4.01 -2.97 9.40
C ILE A 326 4.51 -3.03 10.84
N LEU A 327 5.82 -2.85 11.08
CA LEU A 327 6.36 -2.86 12.44
C LEU A 327 6.00 -1.64 13.28
N ASN A 328 5.87 -0.51 12.62
CA ASN A 328 5.71 0.78 13.28
C ASN A 328 4.25 1.23 13.25
N GLU A 329 3.53 0.84 12.21
CA GLU A 329 2.15 1.15 11.93
C GLU A 329 1.29 -0.03 12.35
N ASN A 330 0.81 0.03 13.60
CA ASN A 330 -0.37 -0.72 14.00
C ASN A 330 -1.44 -0.55 12.91
N PHE A 331 -2.31 -1.54 12.68
CA PHE A 331 -3.35 -1.59 11.64
C PHE A 331 -2.93 -2.13 10.25
N LEU A 332 -1.64 -2.11 9.87
CA LEU A 332 -1.17 -2.69 8.59
C LEU A 332 -1.11 -4.24 8.55
N ASP A 333 -1.42 -4.94 9.63
CA ASP A 333 -1.27 -6.40 9.68
C ASP A 333 -2.39 -7.17 8.96
N GLU A 334 -3.53 -6.53 8.67
CA GLU A 334 -4.66 -7.16 7.97
C GLU A 334 -4.42 -7.33 6.46
N ILE A 335 -3.48 -6.57 5.86
CA ILE A 335 -3.15 -6.71 4.44
C ILE A 335 -2.20 -7.89 4.16
N ILE A 336 -1.57 -8.46 5.19
CA ILE A 336 -0.64 -9.59 5.06
C ILE A 336 -1.43 -10.89 5.00
N ILE A 337 -1.34 -11.60 3.88
CA ILE A 337 -2.11 -12.82 3.63
C ILE A 337 -1.65 -13.96 4.55
N ASN A 338 -0.34 -14.18 4.64
CA ASN A 338 0.28 -15.22 5.46
C ASN A 338 0.69 -14.72 6.86
N ARG A 339 -0.05 -13.77 7.45
CA ARG A 339 0.26 -13.16 8.77
C ARG A 339 0.37 -14.15 9.94
N ASN A 340 -0.29 -15.30 9.82
CA ASN A 340 -0.33 -16.33 10.85
C ASN A 340 0.85 -17.31 10.74
N ASP A 341 1.64 -17.22 9.67
CA ASP A 341 2.87 -17.99 9.53
C ASP A 341 3.85 -17.58 10.66
N THR A 342 4.33 -18.58 11.39
CA THR A 342 5.24 -18.40 12.53
C THR A 342 6.50 -17.65 12.12
N GLU A 343 7.08 -17.95 10.96
CA GLU A 343 8.29 -17.28 10.48
C GLU A 343 8.02 -15.80 10.19
N VAL A 344 6.91 -15.50 9.50
CA VAL A 344 6.51 -14.12 9.20
C VAL A 344 6.24 -13.35 10.48
N ARG A 345 5.55 -13.95 11.44
CA ARG A 345 5.15 -13.27 12.68
C ARG A 345 6.33 -13.03 13.62
N GLU A 346 7.28 -13.95 13.69
CA GLU A 346 8.36 -13.93 14.69
C GLU A 346 9.69 -13.45 14.12
N ILE A 347 10.06 -13.86 12.91
CA ILE A 347 11.38 -13.59 12.32
C ILE A 347 11.39 -12.27 11.56
N LEU A 348 10.34 -11.99 10.78
CA LEU A 348 10.32 -10.80 9.92
C LEU A 348 10.49 -9.47 10.71
N PRO A 349 9.86 -9.29 11.89
CA PRO A 349 10.13 -8.11 12.72
C PRO A 349 11.59 -7.96 13.17
N ILE A 350 12.27 -9.07 13.42
CA ILE A 350 13.67 -9.08 13.84
C ILE A 350 14.56 -8.64 12.68
N LEU A 351 14.31 -9.15 11.47
CA LEU A 351 15.05 -8.79 10.26
C LEU A 351 14.96 -7.30 9.95
N TYR A 352 13.75 -6.73 9.98
CA TYR A 352 13.58 -5.29 9.78
C TYR A 352 14.23 -4.45 10.86
N ALA A 353 14.13 -4.84 12.13
CA ALA A 353 14.76 -4.10 13.22
C ALA A 353 16.29 -4.09 13.07
N ARG A 354 16.88 -5.17 12.54
CA ARG A 354 18.30 -5.25 12.21
C ARG A 354 18.67 -4.32 11.06
N GLU A 355 17.95 -4.38 9.95
CA GLU A 355 18.21 -3.52 8.78
C GLU A 355 18.05 -2.03 9.13
N GLU A 356 17.05 -1.67 9.92
CA GLU A 356 16.85 -0.30 10.45
C GLU A 356 18.03 0.17 11.29
N LYS A 357 18.58 -0.71 12.12
CA LYS A 357 19.76 -0.39 12.94
C LYS A 357 21.00 -0.20 12.08
N GLU A 358 21.20 -1.05 11.08
CA GLU A 358 22.30 -0.95 10.11
C GLU A 358 22.20 0.37 9.33
N LYS A 359 21.04 0.70 8.75
CA LYS A 359 20.79 1.99 8.09
C LYS A 359 21.06 3.18 8.99
N ARG A 360 20.60 3.14 10.25
CA ARG A 360 20.85 4.21 11.22
C ARG A 360 22.32 4.35 11.57
N SER A 361 23.07 3.25 11.67
CA SER A 361 24.51 3.28 11.95
C SER A 361 25.31 3.88 10.79
N ILE A 362 24.91 3.60 9.55
CA ILE A 362 25.49 4.19 8.34
C ILE A 362 25.21 5.70 8.32
N LEU A 363 23.96 6.12 8.61
CA LEU A 363 23.56 7.52 8.63
C LEU A 363 24.20 8.33 9.78
N SER A 364 24.37 7.73 10.97
CA SER A 364 25.02 8.40 12.11
C SER A 364 26.50 8.67 11.89
N ASN A 365 27.14 7.96 10.95
CA ASN A 365 28.52 8.20 10.56
C ASN A 365 28.67 9.31 9.51
N GLY A 366 27.56 9.90 9.00
CA GLY A 366 27.59 10.85 7.89
C GLY A 366 26.94 12.22 8.11
N VAL A 367 25.92 12.38 8.97
CA VAL A 367 25.18 13.66 9.05
C VAL A 367 24.67 13.97 10.47
N ARG A 368 24.95 15.19 10.97
CA ARG A 368 24.27 15.80 12.13
C ARG A 368 22.80 16.04 11.77
N ARG A 369 21.86 15.38 12.46
CA ARG A 369 20.42 15.69 12.32
C ARG A 369 20.14 17.06 12.94
N GLU A 370 19.65 18.00 12.14
CA GLU A 370 18.95 19.18 12.66
C GLU A 370 17.68 18.71 13.39
N LEU A 371 17.48 19.20 14.61
CA LEU A 371 16.26 18.98 15.37
C LEU A 371 15.12 19.73 14.68
N GLU A 372 14.27 19.02 13.94
CA GLU A 372 12.99 19.58 13.49
C GLU A 372 12.17 20.04 14.70
N VAL A 373 11.88 21.33 14.75
CA VAL A 373 11.01 21.93 15.77
C VAL A 373 9.58 21.50 15.45
N SER A 374 8.93 20.84 16.40
CA SER A 374 7.52 20.44 16.29
C SER A 374 6.66 21.67 15.99
N SER A 375 5.80 21.59 14.98
CA SER A 375 5.00 22.72 14.48
C SER A 375 3.87 23.19 15.41
N TRP A 376 3.79 22.66 16.66
CA TRP A 376 2.67 22.87 17.59
C TRP A 376 3.09 23.08 19.05
N GLY A 377 2.36 23.95 19.76
CA GLY A 377 2.61 24.40 21.14
C GLY A 377 2.14 23.48 22.29
N PHE A 378 2.19 22.15 22.14
CA PHE A 378 2.02 21.27 23.31
C PHE A 378 3.38 21.10 24.02
N LYS A 379 3.44 21.43 25.31
CA LYS A 379 4.65 21.22 26.14
C LYS A 379 4.99 19.71 26.19
N ARG A 380 6.27 19.38 26.03
CA ARG A 380 6.79 18.01 26.25
C ARG A 380 7.00 17.80 27.74
N ASP A 381 6.34 16.81 28.33
CA ASP A 381 6.65 16.38 29.70
C ASP A 381 7.77 15.33 29.67
N THR A 382 8.87 15.62 30.35
CA THR A 382 10.03 14.72 30.49
C THR A 382 9.86 13.81 31.70
N PHE A 383 9.81 12.50 31.50
CA PHE A 383 10.04 11.52 32.56
C PHE A 383 11.07 10.46 32.14
N SER A 384 12.05 10.23 33.01
CA SER A 384 13.14 9.25 32.87
C SER A 384 12.68 7.85 33.26
N ILE A 385 12.95 6.83 32.43
CA ILE A 385 12.76 5.42 32.79
C ILE A 385 14.02 4.58 32.48
N ASP A 386 14.35 3.75 33.46
CA ASP A 386 15.59 3.00 33.66
C ASP A 386 15.68 1.70 32.82
N LYS A 387 16.88 1.39 32.29
CA LYS A 387 17.10 0.56 31.08
C LYS A 387 17.62 -0.88 31.30
N LYS A 388 17.54 -1.45 32.51
CA LYS A 388 18.37 -2.64 32.83
C LYS A 388 17.78 -4.04 32.59
N LYS A 389 16.46 -4.22 32.36
CA LYS A 389 15.87 -5.58 32.28
C LYS A 389 15.71 -6.18 30.86
N ARG A 390 15.81 -5.40 29.78
CA ARG A 390 15.59 -5.89 28.40
C ARG A 390 16.81 -6.50 27.70
N LYS A 391 18.04 -6.28 28.19
CA LYS A 391 19.27 -6.75 27.53
C LYS A 391 19.48 -8.27 27.58
N LYS A 392 19.04 -8.96 28.64
CA LYS A 392 19.35 -10.39 28.83
C LYS A 392 18.61 -11.31 27.86
N LYS A 393 17.30 -11.13 27.68
CA LYS A 393 16.49 -11.97 26.76
C LYS A 393 16.88 -11.79 25.29
N TYR A 394 17.23 -10.57 24.89
CA TYR A 394 17.64 -10.25 23.51
C TYR A 394 18.98 -10.90 23.08
N THR A 395 19.85 -11.24 24.03
CA THR A 395 21.18 -11.80 23.71
C THR A 395 21.12 -13.30 23.45
N GLU A 396 20.13 -14.01 24.01
CA GLU A 396 19.91 -15.45 23.78
C GLU A 396 19.29 -15.73 22.40
N ASP A 397 18.37 -14.88 21.95
CA ASP A 397 17.71 -15.02 20.64
C ASP A 397 18.67 -14.73 19.46
N ILE A 398 19.64 -13.82 19.65
CA ILE A 398 20.69 -13.52 18.65
C ILE A 398 21.58 -14.74 18.39
N LYS A 399 21.91 -15.53 19.42
CA LYS A 399 22.75 -16.73 19.28
C LYS A 399 22.06 -17.85 18.49
N LYS A 400 20.73 -17.90 18.48
CA LYS A 400 19.97 -18.84 17.63
C LYS A 400 19.98 -18.42 16.15
N ALA A 401 19.99 -17.10 15.87
CA ALA A 401 20.00 -16.58 14.50
C ALA A 401 21.38 -16.71 13.81
N GLU A 402 22.49 -16.73 14.55
CA GLU A 402 23.84 -16.94 14.00
C GLU A 402 24.06 -18.36 13.42
N VAL A 403 23.19 -19.32 13.74
CA VAL A 403 23.27 -20.70 13.22
C VAL A 403 22.78 -20.80 11.77
N VAL A 404 21.99 -19.83 11.30
CA VAL A 404 21.53 -19.77 9.90
C VAL A 404 22.52 -18.96 9.06
N LYS A 405 23.70 -19.53 8.79
CA LYS A 405 24.61 -18.99 7.78
C LYS A 405 24.13 -19.41 6.39
N LEU A 406 23.76 -18.43 5.56
CA LEU A 406 23.61 -18.62 4.12
C LEU A 406 24.99 -18.89 3.51
N THR A 407 25.12 -19.99 2.76
CA THR A 407 26.32 -20.32 2.00
C THR A 407 26.44 -19.43 0.75
N PRO A 408 27.66 -19.19 0.22
CA PRO A 408 27.92 -18.26 -0.88
C PRO A 408 27.39 -18.70 -2.27
N GLU A 409 26.66 -19.81 -2.36
CA GLU A 409 26.24 -20.42 -3.63
C GLU A 409 25.01 -19.75 -4.26
N ASP A 410 24.32 -18.85 -3.55
CA ASP A 410 23.14 -18.13 -4.05
C ASP A 410 23.43 -16.99 -5.05
N THR A 411 24.66 -16.93 -5.55
CA THR A 411 25.09 -15.92 -6.55
C THR A 411 25.20 -16.51 -7.96
N ILE A 412 24.31 -17.41 -8.36
CA ILE A 412 24.22 -17.84 -9.77
C ILE A 412 22.75 -18.03 -10.17
N CYS A 413 22.25 -17.14 -11.02
CA CYS A 413 21.16 -17.49 -11.92
C CYS A 413 21.34 -16.74 -13.25
N GLU A 414 22.46 -17.02 -13.91
CA GLU A 414 22.54 -16.94 -15.36
C GLU A 414 22.61 -18.36 -15.90
N LYS A 415 21.77 -18.64 -16.90
CA LYS A 415 21.52 -19.93 -17.59
C LYS A 415 20.56 -20.88 -16.87
N GLN A 416 19.26 -20.59 -16.97
CA GLN A 416 18.32 -21.67 -17.27
C GLN A 416 18.06 -21.67 -18.77
N ASP A 417 18.56 -22.76 -19.37
CA ASP A 417 18.60 -23.06 -20.78
C ASP A 417 17.19 -23.27 -21.34
N ILE A 418 16.89 -22.64 -22.47
CA ILE A 418 15.60 -22.70 -23.18
C ILE A 418 15.29 -24.14 -23.64
N SER A 419 16.31 -25.01 -23.70
CA SER A 419 16.15 -26.42 -24.08
C SER A 419 15.34 -27.24 -23.06
N GLY A 420 15.42 -26.94 -21.76
CA GLY A 420 14.65 -27.65 -20.72
C GLY A 420 13.14 -27.33 -20.77
N ILE A 421 12.79 -26.10 -21.18
CA ILE A 421 11.41 -25.64 -21.32
C ILE A 421 10.70 -26.40 -22.46
N LEU A 422 11.39 -26.61 -23.59
CA LEU A 422 10.89 -27.42 -24.71
C LEU A 422 10.73 -28.90 -24.34
N GLN A 423 11.64 -29.45 -23.54
CA GLN A 423 11.61 -30.87 -23.17
C GLN A 423 10.44 -31.19 -22.21
N SER A 424 10.11 -30.29 -21.27
CA SER A 424 8.94 -30.44 -20.40
C SER A 424 7.61 -30.29 -21.17
N ILE A 425 7.55 -29.41 -22.18
CA ILE A 425 6.36 -29.23 -23.04
C ILE A 425 6.11 -30.48 -23.91
N VAL A 426 7.17 -31.07 -24.49
CA VAL A 426 7.04 -32.31 -25.27
C VAL A 426 6.57 -33.48 -24.40
N THR A 427 7.06 -33.60 -23.17
CA THR A 427 6.71 -34.72 -22.30
C THR A 427 5.29 -34.59 -21.71
N ALA A 428 4.84 -33.37 -21.39
CA ALA A 428 3.52 -33.15 -20.78
C ALA A 428 2.36 -33.09 -21.80
N ILE A 429 2.63 -32.72 -23.06
CA ILE A 429 1.57 -32.53 -24.07
C ILE A 429 1.57 -33.63 -25.13
N VAL A 430 2.73 -34.06 -25.62
CA VAL A 430 2.78 -35.05 -26.72
C VAL A 430 2.52 -36.47 -26.22
N PHE A 431 2.95 -36.81 -25.00
CA PHE A 431 2.80 -38.15 -24.44
C PHE A 431 1.33 -38.53 -24.16
N PRO A 432 0.48 -37.66 -23.57
CA PRO A 432 -0.94 -37.97 -23.40
C PRO A 432 -1.70 -38.06 -24.73
N ILE A 433 -1.37 -37.18 -25.70
CA ILE A 433 -2.03 -37.16 -27.01
C ILE A 433 -1.71 -38.43 -27.80
N SER A 434 -0.45 -38.88 -27.79
CA SER A 434 -0.04 -40.11 -28.47
C SER A 434 -0.61 -41.37 -27.81
N VAL A 435 -0.73 -41.41 -26.47
CA VAL A 435 -1.42 -42.50 -25.76
C VAL A 435 -2.92 -42.51 -26.08
N SER A 436 -3.59 -41.36 -26.09
CA SER A 436 -5.01 -41.26 -26.49
C SER A 436 -5.26 -41.66 -27.94
N PHE A 437 -4.34 -41.33 -28.86
CA PHE A 437 -4.47 -41.72 -30.27
C PHE A 437 -4.31 -43.24 -30.48
N ILE A 438 -3.39 -43.87 -29.74
CA ILE A 438 -3.21 -45.33 -29.76
C ILE A 438 -4.45 -46.03 -29.19
N PHE A 439 -5.04 -45.52 -28.11
CA PHE A 439 -6.30 -46.08 -27.57
C PHE A 439 -7.47 -45.90 -28.55
N TYR A 440 -7.57 -44.77 -29.24
CA TYR A 440 -8.63 -44.53 -30.23
C TYR A 440 -8.51 -45.47 -31.44
N VAL A 441 -7.29 -45.70 -31.94
CA VAL A 441 -7.04 -46.63 -33.06
C VAL A 441 -7.31 -48.09 -32.67
N ILE A 442 -6.98 -48.50 -31.43
CA ILE A 442 -7.25 -49.86 -30.94
C ILE A 442 -8.76 -50.10 -30.76
N ILE A 443 -9.51 -49.10 -30.26
CA ILE A 443 -10.97 -49.20 -30.10
C ILE A 443 -11.70 -49.19 -31.46
N SER A 444 -11.10 -48.60 -32.50
CA SER A 444 -11.67 -48.57 -33.86
C SER A 444 -11.44 -49.87 -34.66
N LEU A 445 -10.68 -50.82 -34.11
CA LEU A 445 -10.32 -52.11 -34.73
C LEU A 445 -10.99 -53.32 -34.06
N PHE A 446 -11.87 -53.09 -33.08
CA PHE A 446 -12.83 -54.04 -32.52
C PHE A 446 -14.26 -53.54 -32.76
#